data_AF-A0AAU8A464-F1
#
_entry.id   AF-A0AAU8A464-F1
#
_cell.length_a   1.000
_cell.length_b   1.000
_cell.length_c   1.000
_cell.angle_alpha   90.00
_cell.angle_beta   90.00
_cell.angle_gamma   90.00
#
_symmetry.space_group_name_H-M   'P 1'
#
loop_
_entity.id
_entity.type
_entity.pdbx_description
1 polymer ?
#
loop_
_entity_poly.entity_id
_entity_poly.type
_entity_poly.pdbx_seq_one_letter_code
_entity_poly.pdbx_strand_id
1 'polypeptide(L)'
;MRILYILSIGMALSACGQADYSTWNCYADGQPDQKVVMVLQESTMKIGDQKLSYCGSLGLVSYFDRSCKAETKNSIAQLIPSQSLLTIDTKQYRCEKL
;
A
#
# COMPACT_ATOMS: atom_id res chain seq x y z
N MET A 1 -49.45 10.74 19.58
CA MET A 1 -48.11 11.36 19.37
C MET A 1 -47.00 10.55 20.08
N ARG A 2 -46.81 9.27 19.75
CA ARG A 2 -45.79 8.40 20.38
C ARG A 2 -45.02 7.52 19.38
N ILE A 3 -45.29 7.67 18.08
CA ILE A 3 -44.72 6.84 17.00
C ILE A 3 -43.58 7.60 16.26
N LEU A 4 -43.42 8.90 16.51
CA LEU A 4 -42.40 9.72 15.82
C LEU A 4 -40.98 9.60 16.42
N TYR A 5 -40.81 8.95 17.57
CA TYR A 5 -39.50 8.86 18.25
C TYR A 5 -38.67 7.64 17.84
N ILE A 6 -39.23 6.72 17.05
CA ILE A 6 -38.53 5.49 16.62
C ILE A 6 -37.73 5.71 15.32
N LEU A 7 -38.03 6.77 14.55
CA LEU A 7 -37.42 7.00 13.24
C LEU A 7 -36.05 7.70 13.29
N SER A 8 -35.64 8.25 14.43
CA SER A 8 -34.42 9.07 14.56
C SER A 8 -33.14 8.29 14.90
N ILE A 9 -33.19 6.97 15.06
CA ILE A 9 -32.03 6.13 15.43
C ILE A 9 -31.28 5.57 14.20
N GLY A 10 -31.80 5.75 12.99
CA GLY A 10 -31.26 5.12 11.77
C GLY A 10 -30.07 5.80 11.08
N MET A 11 -29.67 7.01 11.48
CA MET A 11 -28.73 7.84 10.69
C MET A 11 -27.34 8.05 11.32
N ALA A 12 -26.95 7.26 12.33
CA ALA A 12 -25.64 7.40 12.98
C ALA A 12 -24.57 6.39 12.50
N LEU A 13 -24.76 5.74 11.35
CA LEU A 13 -23.72 4.94 10.69
C LEU A 13 -23.08 5.76 9.57
N SER A 14 -22.50 6.92 9.90
CA SER A 14 -21.51 7.52 9.00
C SER A 14 -20.31 6.59 8.96
N ALA A 15 -20.21 5.80 7.90
CA ALA A 15 -19.08 4.91 7.65
C ALA A 15 -17.79 5.74 7.67
N CYS A 16 -16.96 5.54 8.69
CA CYS A 16 -15.52 5.86 8.65
C CYS A 16 -14.84 4.87 7.69
N GLY A 17 -15.19 4.95 6.41
CA GLY A 17 -14.56 4.19 5.33
C GLY A 17 -13.57 5.09 4.61
N GLN A 18 -12.67 5.77 5.32
CA GLN A 18 -11.55 6.39 4.66
C GLN A 18 -10.64 5.24 4.21
N ALA A 19 -10.61 4.97 2.91
CA ALA A 19 -9.67 4.01 2.36
C ALA A 19 -8.26 4.49 2.72
N ASP A 20 -7.56 3.72 3.56
CA ASP A 20 -6.18 4.01 3.92
C ASP A 20 -5.34 3.92 2.64
N TYR A 21 -4.87 5.08 2.19
CA TYR A 21 -3.87 5.17 1.15
C TYR A 21 -2.65 5.90 1.71
N SER A 22 -1.47 5.48 1.26
CA SER A 22 -0.23 6.21 1.51
C SER A 22 0.53 6.39 0.22
N THR A 23 1.02 7.60 0.01
CA THR A 23 1.80 7.97 -1.17
C THR A 23 3.26 8.13 -0.77
N TRP A 24 4.16 7.73 -1.64
CA TRP A 24 5.59 7.76 -1.41
C TRP A 24 6.29 8.28 -2.66
N ASN A 25 7.33 9.08 -2.47
CA ASN A 25 8.28 9.41 -3.51
C ASN A 25 9.41 8.37 -3.47
N CYS A 26 9.58 7.63 -4.54
CA CYS A 26 10.63 6.62 -4.66
C CYS A 26 11.67 7.08 -5.69
N TYR A 27 12.95 6.95 -5.35
CA TYR A 27 14.07 7.32 -6.20
C TYR A 27 14.88 6.06 -6.49
N ALA A 28 15.16 5.78 -7.75
CA ALA A 28 15.99 4.63 -8.11
C ALA A 28 17.40 4.82 -7.52
N ASP A 29 17.98 3.75 -6.96
CA ASP A 29 19.31 3.81 -6.38
C ASP A 29 20.35 4.24 -7.45
N GLY A 30 21.22 5.17 -7.10
CA GLY A 30 22.17 5.81 -8.01
C GLY A 30 21.58 6.79 -9.04
N GLN A 31 20.26 7.03 -9.07
CA GLN A 31 19.59 7.99 -9.96
C GLN A 31 18.61 8.88 -9.19
N PRO A 32 19.11 9.84 -8.38
CA PRO A 32 18.27 10.68 -7.52
C PRO A 32 17.30 11.58 -8.31
N ASP A 33 17.59 11.90 -9.57
CA ASP A 33 16.70 12.69 -10.42
C ASP A 33 15.53 11.87 -11.00
N GLN A 34 15.57 10.55 -10.93
CA GLN A 34 14.53 9.67 -11.43
C GLN A 34 13.54 9.30 -10.33
N LYS A 35 12.63 10.23 -10.05
CA LYS A 35 11.50 10.03 -9.14
C LYS A 35 10.39 9.22 -9.79
N VAL A 36 9.88 8.22 -9.06
CA VAL A 36 8.62 7.53 -9.34
C VAL A 36 7.69 7.62 -8.12
N VAL A 37 6.41 7.85 -8.34
CA VAL A 37 5.41 7.88 -7.26
C VAL A 37 4.92 6.46 -7.01
N MET A 38 4.96 6.04 -5.75
CA MET A 38 4.33 4.82 -5.28
C MET A 38 3.09 5.16 -4.46
N VAL A 39 1.99 4.44 -4.69
CA VAL A 39 0.76 4.52 -3.90
C VAL A 39 0.45 3.15 -3.35
N LEU A 40 0.41 3.02 -2.02
CA LEU A 40 -0.22 1.90 -1.34
C LEU A 40 -1.67 2.28 -1.10
N GLN A 41 -2.60 1.46 -1.56
CA GLN A 41 -4.03 1.65 -1.36
C GLN A 41 -4.64 0.27 -1.10
N GLU A 42 -5.29 0.12 0.05
CA GLU A 42 -5.83 -1.17 0.50
C GLU A 42 -4.74 -2.26 0.46
N SER A 43 -4.97 -3.36 -0.26
CA SER A 43 -4.03 -4.47 -0.46
C SER A 43 -3.24 -4.37 -1.77
N THR A 44 -3.08 -3.17 -2.33
CA THR A 44 -2.40 -2.95 -3.62
C THR A 44 -1.28 -1.92 -3.51
N MET A 45 -0.17 -2.20 -4.19
CA MET A 45 0.89 -1.24 -4.51
C MET A 45 0.79 -0.84 -5.99
N LYS A 46 0.78 0.47 -6.26
CA LYS A 46 0.89 1.04 -7.61
C LYS A 46 2.21 1.82 -7.70
N ILE A 47 3.04 1.55 -8.71
CA ILE A 47 4.30 2.27 -8.92
C ILE A 47 4.68 2.24 -10.41
N GLY A 48 4.83 3.42 -11.02
CA GLY A 48 4.91 3.52 -12.49
C GLY A 48 3.71 2.82 -13.14
N ASP A 49 3.99 1.93 -14.11
CA ASP A 49 2.97 1.12 -14.79
C ASP A 49 2.64 -0.21 -14.08
N GLN A 50 3.21 -0.44 -12.90
CA GLN A 50 3.03 -1.69 -12.16
C GLN A 50 1.92 -1.55 -11.12
N LYS A 51 1.08 -2.59 -11.04
CA LYS A 51 0.08 -2.79 -9.99
C LYS A 51 0.29 -4.17 -9.39
N LEU A 52 0.65 -4.23 -8.10
CA LEU A 52 0.98 -5.45 -7.38
C LEU A 52 0.05 -5.63 -6.19
N SER A 53 -0.32 -6.86 -5.90
CA SER A 53 -1.13 -7.25 -4.76
C SER A 53 -0.25 -7.56 -3.57
N TYR A 54 -0.69 -7.18 -2.37
CA TYR A 54 -0.05 -7.55 -1.12
C TYR A 54 -0.18 -9.06 -0.87
N CYS A 55 0.94 -9.73 -0.64
CA CYS A 55 1.01 -11.17 -0.49
C CYS A 55 1.36 -11.64 0.93
N GLY A 56 1.55 -10.70 1.86
CA GLY A 56 1.87 -10.98 3.25
C GLY A 56 3.11 -10.21 3.73
N SER A 57 3.40 -10.35 5.02
CA SER A 57 4.59 -9.76 5.64
C SER A 57 5.32 -10.81 6.47
N LEU A 58 6.65 -10.74 6.45
CA LEU A 58 7.52 -11.53 7.32
C LEU A 58 8.38 -10.55 8.14
N GLY A 59 8.02 -10.37 9.41
CA GLY A 59 8.64 -9.35 10.25
C GLY A 59 8.35 -7.94 9.72
N LEU A 60 9.43 -7.18 9.43
CA LEU A 60 9.35 -5.79 8.95
C LEU A 60 9.27 -5.68 7.42
N VAL A 61 9.26 -6.80 6.70
CA VAL A 61 9.23 -6.84 5.24
C VAL A 61 7.82 -7.17 4.76
N SER A 62 7.26 -6.31 3.93
CA SER A 62 5.99 -6.54 3.23
C SER A 62 6.26 -6.94 1.79
N TYR A 63 5.58 -7.99 1.31
CA TYR A 63 5.80 -8.59 0.00
C TYR A 63 4.63 -8.33 -0.94
N PHE A 64 4.94 -8.05 -2.20
CA PHE A 64 3.95 -7.74 -3.22
C PHE A 64 4.26 -8.45 -4.54
N ASP A 65 3.22 -8.95 -5.21
CA ASP A 65 3.36 -9.61 -6.51
C ASP A 65 2.09 -9.44 -7.37
N ARG A 66 2.19 -9.70 -8.68
CA ARG A 66 1.05 -9.74 -9.59
C ARG A 66 0.09 -10.88 -9.21
N SER A 67 0.66 -12.00 -8.78
CA SER A 67 -0.05 -13.15 -8.24
C SER A 67 0.78 -13.74 -7.10
N CYS A 68 0.16 -13.91 -5.92
CA CYS A 68 0.89 -14.32 -4.75
C CYS A 68 1.41 -15.76 -4.88
N LYS A 69 2.71 -15.91 -4.68
CA LYS A 69 3.39 -17.21 -4.75
C LYS A 69 3.20 -17.98 -3.46
N ALA A 70 3.33 -19.31 -3.53
CA ALA A 70 3.32 -20.16 -2.35
C ALA A 70 4.42 -19.80 -1.35
N GLU A 71 5.60 -19.44 -1.86
CA GLU A 71 6.69 -18.90 -1.05
C GLU A 71 6.75 -17.37 -1.18
N THR A 72 6.26 -16.66 -0.15
CA THR A 72 6.12 -15.20 -0.15
C THR A 72 7.45 -14.46 -0.41
N LYS A 73 8.59 -15.03 0.02
CA LYS A 73 9.92 -14.44 -0.22
C LYS A 73 10.30 -14.33 -1.69
N ASN A 74 9.68 -15.14 -2.55
CA ASN A 74 9.91 -15.13 -4.00
C ASN A 74 9.04 -14.09 -4.73
N SER A 75 8.34 -13.23 -3.98
CA SER A 75 7.55 -12.14 -4.55
C SER A 75 8.44 -11.14 -5.28
N ILE A 76 7.97 -10.60 -6.39
CA ILE A 76 8.77 -9.66 -7.19
C ILE A 76 9.08 -8.35 -6.46
N ALA A 77 8.26 -7.94 -5.49
CA ALA A 77 8.47 -6.69 -4.77
C ALA A 77 8.50 -6.89 -3.25
N GLN A 78 9.41 -6.16 -2.60
CA GLN A 78 9.64 -6.19 -1.16
C GLN A 78 9.78 -4.75 -0.66
N LEU A 79 8.95 -4.37 0.30
CA LEU A 79 8.99 -3.06 0.95
C LEU A 79 9.42 -3.23 2.40
N ILE A 80 10.41 -2.45 2.83
CA ILE A 80 10.83 -2.31 4.23
C ILE A 80 10.59 -0.85 4.63
N PRO A 81 9.38 -0.51 5.13
CA PRO A 81 9.00 0.88 5.39
C PRO A 81 9.95 1.59 6.36
N SER A 82 10.43 0.88 7.38
CA SER A 82 11.34 1.43 8.40
C SER A 82 12.72 1.81 7.87
N GLN A 83 13.10 1.26 6.72
CA GLN A 83 14.38 1.55 6.06
C GLN A 83 14.21 2.45 4.84
N SER A 84 12.99 2.89 4.53
CA SER A 84 12.69 3.60 3.28
C SER A 84 13.17 2.84 2.04
N LEU A 85 13.14 1.50 2.07
CA LEU A 85 13.69 0.66 1.01
C LEU A 85 12.58 -0.13 0.31
N LEU A 86 12.53 -0.02 -1.01
CA LEU A 86 11.68 -0.82 -1.88
C LEU A 86 12.56 -1.52 -2.91
N THR A 87 12.40 -2.83 -3.05
CA THR A 87 13.03 -3.62 -4.11
C THR A 87 11.95 -4.15 -5.03
N ILE A 88 12.10 -3.99 -6.34
CA ILE A 88 11.24 -4.60 -7.36
C ILE A 88 12.12 -5.31 -8.39
N ASP A 89 11.92 -6.62 -8.55
CA ASP A 89 12.81 -7.54 -9.25
C ASP A 89 14.25 -7.41 -8.71
N THR A 90 15.12 -6.72 -9.45
CA THR A 90 16.51 -6.44 -9.06
C THR A 90 16.78 -4.96 -8.80
N LYS A 91 15.77 -4.09 -8.98
CA LYS A 91 15.91 -2.64 -8.83
C LYS A 91 15.59 -2.24 -7.40
N GLN A 92 16.46 -1.42 -6.81
CA GLN A 92 16.24 -0.83 -5.50
C GLN A 92 15.81 0.63 -5.64
N TYR A 93 14.92 1.05 -4.73
CA TYR A 93 14.42 2.39 -4.62
C TYR A 93 14.50 2.87 -3.18
N ARG A 94 14.90 4.12 -2.98
CA ARG A 94 14.73 4.84 -1.73
C ARG A 94 13.37 5.51 -1.75
N CYS A 95 12.46 5.10 -0.86
CA CYS A 95 11.10 5.61 -0.80
C CYS A 95 10.84 6.43 0.45
N GLU A 96 10.38 7.65 0.26
CA GLU A 96 10.02 8.61 1.30
C GLU A 96 8.51 8.80 1.31
N LYS A 97 7.88 8.54 2.45
CA LYS A 97 6.44 8.72 2.62
C LYS A 97 6.10 10.22 2.54
N LEU A 98 5.06 10.56 1.77
CA LEU A 98 4.48 11.90 1.68
C LEU A 98 3.49 12.16 2.81
#